data_AF-J9AH01-F1
#
_entry.id   AF-J9AH01-F1
#
_cell.length_a   1.000
_cell.length_b   1.000
_cell.length_c   1.000
_cell.angle_alpha   90.00
_cell.angle_beta   90.00
_cell.angle_gamma   90.00
#
_symmetry.space_group_name_H-M   'P 1'
#
loop_
_entity.id
_entity.type
_entity.pdbx_description
1 polymer ?
#
loop_
_entity_poly.entity_id
_entity_poly.type
_entity_poly.pdbx_seq_one_letter_code
_entity_poly.pdbx_strand_id
1 'polypeptide(L)'
;MATCYVISSYICNIGLLITLLAAANYYSVIAAEQFSTVRVRIAEEGLQFFSKIAQHIVDEEIWKVTLPQITIPIEGGPGTGEVNVTELTLQAFKSPSFSFELAPPNGIIWQSKGGSTKQEAVWLAGYYFVVPIYLSGYVKAKMDDIRVYMQT
;
A
#
# COMPACT_ATOMS: atom_id res chain seq x y z
N MET A 1 -71.16 -3.34 -3.17
CA MET A 1 -70.56 -4.19 -4.22
C MET A 1 -69.64 -3.37 -5.14
N ALA A 2 -68.70 -2.60 -4.56
CA ALA A 2 -67.77 -1.75 -5.32
C ALA A 2 -66.38 -1.63 -4.67
N THR A 3 -66.24 -2.01 -3.39
CA THR A 3 -64.99 -1.89 -2.61
C THR A 3 -64.03 -3.08 -2.78
N CYS A 4 -64.52 -4.30 -3.04
CA CYS A 4 -63.65 -5.47 -3.24
C CYS A 4 -62.91 -5.48 -4.59
N TYR A 5 -63.51 -4.90 -5.63
CA TYR A 5 -62.89 -4.89 -6.98
C TYR A 5 -61.67 -3.98 -7.04
N VAL A 6 -61.69 -2.90 -6.24
CA VAL A 6 -60.59 -1.93 -6.15
C VAL A 6 -59.39 -2.55 -5.44
N ILE A 7 -59.60 -3.30 -4.34
CA ILE A 7 -58.49 -3.93 -3.60
C ILE A 7 -57.81 -5.03 -4.43
N SER A 8 -58.57 -5.79 -5.22
CA SER A 8 -58.02 -6.84 -6.11
C SER A 8 -57.16 -6.26 -7.23
N SER A 9 -57.49 -5.08 -7.77
CA SER A 9 -56.69 -4.44 -8.83
C SER A 9 -55.41 -3.79 -8.28
N TYR A 10 -55.42 -3.29 -7.04
CA TYR A 10 -54.21 -2.79 -6.36
C TYR A 10 -53.21 -3.91 -6.06
N ILE A 11 -53.66 -5.07 -5.57
CA ILE A 11 -52.79 -6.21 -5.28
C ILE A 11 -52.14 -6.76 -6.57
N CYS A 12 -52.90 -6.83 -7.67
CA CYS A 12 -52.39 -7.27 -8.97
C CYS A 12 -51.32 -6.30 -9.52
N ASN A 13 -51.55 -4.97 -9.40
CA ASN A 13 -50.57 -3.96 -9.82
C ASN A 13 -49.29 -3.96 -8.98
N ILE A 14 -49.38 -4.24 -7.67
CA ILE A 14 -48.21 -4.35 -6.79
C ILE A 14 -47.38 -5.59 -7.14
N GLY A 15 -48.03 -6.73 -7.39
CA GLY A 15 -47.34 -7.95 -7.84
C GLY A 15 -46.60 -7.74 -9.17
N LEU A 16 -47.25 -7.06 -10.11
CA LEU A 16 -46.67 -6.73 -11.42
C LEU A 16 -45.48 -5.77 -11.30
N LEU A 17 -45.57 -4.77 -10.40
CA LEU A 17 -44.48 -3.83 -10.10
C LEU A 17 -43.27 -4.54 -9.47
N ILE A 18 -43.50 -5.47 -8.53
CA ILE A 18 -42.42 -6.26 -7.89
C ILE A 18 -41.73 -7.16 -8.93
N THR A 19 -42.50 -7.81 -9.82
CA THR A 19 -41.90 -8.61 -10.89
C THR A 19 -41.13 -7.77 -11.91
N LEU A 20 -41.57 -6.55 -12.22
CA LEU A 20 -40.86 -5.63 -13.10
C LEU A 20 -39.58 -5.09 -12.46
N LEU A 21 -39.60 -4.76 -11.17
CA LEU A 21 -38.42 -4.36 -10.39
C LEU A 21 -37.41 -5.52 -10.29
N ALA A 22 -37.87 -6.75 -10.08
CA ALA A 22 -37.01 -7.93 -10.06
C ALA A 22 -36.38 -8.21 -11.44
N ALA A 23 -37.17 -8.13 -12.52
CA ALA A 23 -36.68 -8.29 -13.88
C ALA A 23 -35.68 -7.17 -14.24
N ALA A 24 -35.97 -5.91 -13.91
CA ALA A 24 -35.07 -4.78 -14.15
C ALA A 24 -33.73 -4.93 -13.42
N ASN A 25 -33.72 -5.47 -12.20
CA ASN A 25 -32.49 -5.79 -11.47
C ASN A 25 -31.74 -7.01 -12.03
N TYR A 26 -32.42 -7.99 -12.62
CA TYR A 26 -31.76 -9.08 -13.33
C TYR A 26 -31.12 -8.60 -14.65
N TYR A 27 -31.76 -7.70 -15.38
CA TYR A 27 -31.22 -7.14 -16.63
C TYR A 27 -30.07 -6.14 -16.37
N SER A 28 -30.05 -5.41 -15.25
CA SER A 28 -28.93 -4.54 -14.90
C SER A 28 -27.67 -5.31 -14.51
N VAL A 29 -27.79 -6.54 -14.00
CA VAL A 29 -26.65 -7.44 -13.74
C VAL A 29 -26.02 -7.95 -15.05
N ILE A 30 -26.81 -8.09 -16.13
CA ILE A 30 -26.30 -8.51 -17.46
C ILE A 30 -25.69 -7.31 -18.22
N ALA A 31 -26.08 -6.08 -17.90
CA ALA A 31 -25.66 -4.86 -18.59
C ALA A 31 -24.24 -4.35 -18.26
N ALA A 32 -23.45 -5.11 -17.49
CA ALA A 32 -22.05 -4.77 -17.19
C ALA A 32 -21.03 -5.68 -17.89
N GLU A 33 -21.42 -6.46 -18.91
CA GLU A 33 -20.42 -7.02 -19.84
C GLU A 33 -19.86 -5.89 -20.71
N GLN A 34 -18.79 -5.29 -20.23
CA GLN A 34 -17.99 -4.37 -21.02
C GLN A 34 -17.35 -5.17 -22.17
N PHE A 35 -17.97 -5.15 -23.34
CA PHE A 35 -17.44 -5.76 -24.56
C PHE A 35 -16.19 -5.00 -24.99
N SER A 36 -15.04 -5.35 -24.41
CA SER A 36 -13.75 -4.82 -24.87
C SER A 36 -13.42 -5.41 -26.23
N THR A 37 -13.10 -4.55 -27.20
CA THR A 37 -12.60 -4.94 -28.53
C THR A 37 -11.28 -5.71 -28.44
N VAL A 38 -10.50 -5.51 -27.36
CA VAL A 38 -9.24 -6.22 -27.10
C VAL A 38 -9.21 -6.69 -25.64
N ARG A 39 -8.97 -7.98 -25.41
CA ARG A 39 -8.80 -8.55 -24.06
C ARG A 39 -7.37 -9.02 -23.89
N VAL A 40 -6.73 -8.56 -22.81
CA VAL A 40 -5.41 -9.04 -22.39
C VAL A 40 -5.60 -9.90 -21.15
N ARG A 41 -5.02 -11.10 -21.16
CA ARG A 41 -4.97 -11.98 -20.00
C ARG A 41 -3.52 -12.18 -19.60
N ILE A 42 -3.20 -11.79 -18.38
CA ILE A 42 -1.92 -12.12 -17.75
C ILE A 42 -2.16 -13.38 -16.92
N ALA A 43 -1.48 -14.45 -17.29
CA ALA A 43 -1.47 -15.69 -16.51
C ALA A 43 -0.40 -15.60 -15.41
N GLU A 44 -0.38 -16.59 -14.53
CA GLU A 44 0.56 -16.67 -13.41
C GLU A 44 2.02 -16.60 -13.88
N GLU A 45 2.35 -17.22 -15.02
CA GLU A 45 3.68 -17.18 -15.63
C GLU A 45 4.11 -15.75 -16.00
N GLY A 46 3.15 -14.89 -16.35
CA GLY A 46 3.38 -13.47 -16.59
C GLY A 46 3.75 -12.73 -15.30
N LEU A 47 3.11 -13.07 -14.17
CA LEU A 47 3.46 -12.50 -12.85
C LEU A 47 4.85 -12.94 -12.39
N GLN A 48 5.24 -14.19 -12.68
CA GLN A 48 6.60 -14.67 -12.43
C GLN A 48 7.65 -13.92 -13.28
N PHE A 49 7.32 -13.54 -14.51
CA PHE A 49 8.18 -12.66 -15.31
C PHE A 49 8.36 -11.29 -14.63
N PHE A 50 7.27 -10.66 -14.19
CA PHE A 50 7.35 -9.37 -13.49
C PHE A 50 8.11 -9.45 -12.16
N SER A 51 8.07 -10.59 -11.46
CA SER A 51 8.85 -10.84 -10.25
C SER A 51 10.37 -10.65 -10.47
N LYS A 52 10.88 -11.06 -11.64
CA LYS A 52 12.30 -10.85 -12.01
C LYS A 52 12.60 -9.41 -12.38
N ILE A 53 11.68 -8.75 -13.08
CA ILE A 53 11.84 -7.36 -13.52
C ILE A 53 11.79 -6.40 -12.32
N ALA A 54 10.93 -6.65 -11.33
CA ALA A 54 10.78 -5.81 -10.16
C ALA A 54 12.10 -5.64 -9.39
N GLN A 55 12.90 -6.71 -9.27
CA GLN A 55 14.19 -6.63 -8.59
C GLN A 55 15.12 -5.63 -9.28
N HIS A 56 15.20 -5.70 -10.61
CA HIS A 56 16.02 -4.82 -11.43
C HIS A 56 15.57 -3.36 -11.34
N ILE A 57 14.28 -3.10 -11.41
CA ILE A 57 13.72 -1.74 -11.25
C ILE A 57 14.12 -1.16 -9.89
N VAL A 58 13.96 -1.93 -8.81
CA VAL A 58 14.29 -1.43 -7.47
C VAL A 58 15.80 -1.20 -7.32
N ASP A 59 16.65 -2.06 -7.89
CA ASP A 59 18.10 -1.85 -7.89
C ASP A 59 18.51 -0.55 -8.62
N GLU A 60 17.79 -0.15 -9.67
CA GLU A 60 18.05 1.10 -10.41
C GLU A 60 17.48 2.34 -9.73
N GLU A 61 16.28 2.24 -9.15
CA GLU A 61 15.57 3.40 -8.59
C GLU A 61 15.99 3.74 -7.16
N ILE A 62 16.44 2.77 -6.36
CA ILE A 62 16.73 2.97 -4.92
C ILE A 62 17.76 4.07 -4.65
N TRP A 63 18.74 4.24 -5.55
CA TRP A 63 19.80 5.23 -5.42
C TRP A 63 19.35 6.66 -5.69
N LYS A 64 18.16 6.84 -6.27
CA LYS A 64 17.55 8.15 -6.52
C LYS A 64 16.70 8.64 -5.35
N VAL A 65 16.52 7.81 -4.31
CA VAL A 65 15.73 8.16 -3.13
C VAL A 65 16.53 9.13 -2.25
N THR A 66 15.92 10.29 -1.97
CA THR A 66 16.43 11.23 -0.97
C THR A 66 15.85 10.89 0.39
N LEU A 67 16.72 10.58 1.36
CA LEU A 67 16.32 10.33 2.74
C LEU A 67 16.12 11.67 3.48
N PRO A 68 14.98 11.87 4.15
CA PRO A 68 14.71 13.11 4.86
C PRO A 68 15.52 13.18 6.15
N GLN A 69 15.85 14.40 6.58
CA GLN A 69 16.36 14.63 7.94
C GLN A 69 15.32 14.19 8.99
N ILE A 70 15.80 13.74 10.15
CA ILE A 70 14.95 13.25 11.24
C ILE A 70 15.29 14.02 12.51
N THR A 71 14.28 14.60 13.14
CA THR A 71 14.41 15.26 14.46
C THR A 71 13.62 14.47 15.48
N ILE A 72 14.26 14.09 16.58
CA ILE A 72 13.66 13.28 17.64
C ILE A 72 13.82 14.01 18.98
N PRO A 73 12.75 14.27 19.74
CA PRO A 73 12.87 14.86 21.07
C PRO A 73 13.51 13.87 22.04
N ILE A 74 14.34 14.38 22.95
CA ILE A 74 14.87 13.64 24.10
C ILE A 74 13.95 13.90 25.28
N GLU A 75 13.08 12.93 25.57
CA GLU A 75 12.14 12.97 26.70
C GLU A 75 12.66 12.21 27.94
N GLY A 76 13.76 11.48 27.80
CA GLY A 76 14.38 10.71 28.87
C GLY A 76 15.36 11.54 29.71
N GLY A 77 15.35 11.32 31.02
CA GLY A 77 16.31 11.91 31.96
C GLY A 77 15.80 13.18 32.65
N PRO A 78 16.69 13.90 33.35
CA PRO A 78 16.27 14.99 34.24
C PRO A 78 16.08 16.34 33.51
N GLY A 79 16.48 16.42 32.24
CA GLY A 79 16.31 17.58 31.35
C GLY A 79 15.61 17.23 30.04
N THR A 80 15.61 18.17 29.10
CA THR A 80 14.96 18.06 27.79
C THR A 80 15.91 18.39 26.66
N GLY A 81 15.65 17.89 25.46
CA GLY A 81 16.50 18.17 24.31
C GLY A 81 15.94 17.61 23.02
N GLU A 82 16.78 17.63 21.99
CA GLU A 82 16.48 17.05 20.69
C GLU A 82 17.75 16.45 20.07
N VAL A 83 17.55 15.44 19.22
CA VAL A 83 18.56 14.89 18.34
C VAL A 83 18.12 15.13 16.90
N ASN A 84 18.97 15.81 16.14
CA ASN A 84 18.84 16.00 14.71
C ASN A 84 19.75 15.01 14.00
N VAL A 85 19.19 14.19 13.12
CA VAL A 85 19.91 13.27 12.24
C VAL A 85 19.85 13.83 10.83
N THR A 86 21.02 14.17 10.30
CA THR A 86 21.21 14.82 9.00
C THR A 86 22.12 13.98 8.11
N GLU A 87 22.21 14.35 6.83
CA GLU A 87 23.10 13.68 5.86
C GLU A 87 22.86 12.16 5.79
N LEU A 88 21.60 11.72 5.90
CA LEU A 88 21.24 10.32 5.75
C LEU A 88 21.55 9.86 4.34
N THR A 89 22.44 8.88 4.22
CA THR A 89 22.89 8.35 2.93
C THR A 89 22.78 6.83 2.91
N LEU A 90 22.32 6.32 1.77
CA LEU A 90 22.34 4.90 1.46
C LEU A 90 23.74 4.51 0.97
N GLN A 91 24.44 3.66 1.72
CA GLN A 91 25.80 3.22 1.40
C GLN A 91 25.84 1.90 0.63
N ALA A 92 24.90 1.00 0.97
CA ALA A 92 24.76 -0.28 0.29
C ALA A 92 23.30 -0.68 0.27
N PHE A 93 22.88 -1.33 -0.81
CA PHE A 93 21.57 -1.91 -0.94
C PHE A 93 21.67 -3.26 -1.64
N LYS A 94 20.88 -4.22 -1.14
CA LYS A 94 20.62 -5.50 -1.77
C LYS A 94 19.12 -5.60 -1.93
N SER A 95 18.65 -5.61 -3.18
CA SER A 95 17.23 -5.74 -3.46
C SER A 95 16.65 -7.05 -2.90
N PRO A 96 15.44 -7.00 -2.31
CA PRO A 96 14.75 -8.20 -1.89
C PRO A 96 14.25 -9.00 -3.11
N SER A 97 13.96 -10.27 -2.91
CA SER A 97 13.28 -11.06 -3.93
C SER A 97 11.79 -10.75 -3.89
N PHE A 98 11.20 -10.45 -5.03
CA PHE A 98 9.79 -10.10 -5.17
C PHE A 98 8.96 -11.27 -5.68
N SER A 99 7.70 -11.36 -5.24
CA SER A 99 6.69 -12.30 -5.72
C SER A 99 5.39 -11.54 -5.98
N PHE A 100 4.76 -11.84 -7.11
CA PHE A 100 3.46 -11.30 -7.50
C PHE A 100 2.48 -12.46 -7.68
N GLU A 101 1.33 -12.36 -7.02
CA GLU A 101 0.30 -13.41 -7.00
C GLU A 101 -1.08 -12.77 -7.24
N LEU A 102 -1.99 -13.52 -7.85
CA LEU A 102 -3.37 -13.06 -8.01
C LEU A 102 -4.12 -13.15 -6.67
N ALA A 103 -4.87 -12.10 -6.33
CA ALA A 103 -5.80 -12.07 -5.20
C ALA A 103 -7.26 -11.99 -5.71
N PRO A 104 -7.95 -13.14 -5.85
CA PRO A 104 -9.36 -13.14 -6.19
C PRO A 104 -10.22 -12.41 -5.13
N PRO A 105 -11.30 -11.71 -5.51
CA PRO A 105 -11.84 -11.60 -6.87
C PRO A 105 -11.17 -10.53 -7.76
N ASN A 106 -10.56 -9.48 -7.20
CA ASN A 106 -10.11 -8.30 -7.96
C ASN A 106 -8.81 -7.71 -7.41
N GLY A 107 -7.70 -8.42 -7.50
CA GLY A 107 -6.46 -7.88 -6.96
C GLY A 107 -5.19 -8.61 -7.31
N ILE A 108 -4.09 -7.98 -6.90
CA ILE A 108 -2.74 -8.51 -6.99
C ILE A 108 -2.11 -8.35 -5.61
N ILE A 109 -1.53 -9.45 -5.11
CA ILE A 109 -0.61 -9.40 -3.98
C ILE A 109 0.78 -9.23 -4.54
N TRP A 110 1.50 -8.24 -4.01
CA TRP A 110 2.93 -8.11 -4.19
C TRP A 110 3.60 -8.21 -2.81
N GLN A 111 4.49 -9.19 -2.68
CA GLN A 111 5.31 -9.37 -1.50
C GLN A 111 6.80 -9.44 -1.81
N SER A 112 7.63 -9.09 -0.83
CA SER A 112 9.08 -9.19 -0.91
C SER A 112 9.65 -9.95 0.28
N LYS A 113 10.79 -10.61 0.06
CA LYS A 113 11.52 -11.34 1.10
C LYS A 113 13.01 -11.08 1.02
N GLY A 114 13.64 -10.91 2.17
CA GLY A 114 15.07 -10.69 2.26
C GLY A 114 15.46 -9.25 1.95
N GLY A 115 16.57 -9.04 1.24
CA GLY A 115 17.12 -7.70 1.03
C GLY A 115 17.80 -7.12 2.28
N SER A 116 18.59 -6.09 2.07
CA SER A 116 19.33 -5.42 3.15
C SER A 116 19.82 -4.05 2.73
N THR A 117 20.00 -3.15 3.68
CA THR A 117 20.58 -1.83 3.45
C THR A 117 21.64 -1.51 4.51
N LYS A 118 22.63 -0.71 4.11
CA LYS A 118 23.52 0.02 5.02
C LYS A 118 23.33 1.50 4.81
N GLN A 119 23.19 2.23 5.90
CA GLN A 119 22.99 3.67 5.92
C GLN A 119 24.01 4.32 6.85
N GLU A 120 24.39 5.54 6.51
CA GLU A 120 25.22 6.40 7.35
C GLU A 120 24.55 7.75 7.52
N ALA A 121 24.76 8.36 8.68
CA ALA A 121 24.24 9.70 8.96
C ALA A 121 25.11 10.42 9.99
N VAL A 122 24.95 11.73 10.05
CA VAL A 122 25.48 12.60 11.10
C VAL A 122 24.37 12.87 12.09
N TRP A 123 24.67 12.89 13.38
CA TRP A 123 23.72 13.32 14.39
C TRP A 123 24.29 14.45 15.24
N LEU A 124 23.41 15.37 15.65
CA LEU A 124 23.70 16.46 16.57
C LEU A 124 22.62 16.47 17.64
N ALA A 125 23.02 16.44 18.90
CA ALA A 125 22.13 16.53 20.04
C ALA A 125 22.37 17.81 20.83
N GLY A 126 21.29 18.52 21.13
CA GLY A 126 21.26 19.57 22.14
C GLY A 126 20.43 19.08 23.33
N TYR A 127 20.99 19.17 24.54
CA TYR A 127 20.31 18.76 25.77
C TYR A 127 20.46 19.83 26.84
N TYR A 128 19.36 20.17 27.51
CA TYR A 128 19.29 21.15 28.56
C TYR A 128 18.78 20.52 29.84
N PHE A 129 19.59 20.59 30.90
CA PHE A 129 19.15 20.24 32.24
C PHE A 129 19.39 21.42 33.19
N VAL A 130 20.62 21.57 33.67
CA VAL A 130 21.06 22.75 34.46
C VAL A 130 21.91 23.69 33.59
N VAL A 131 22.67 23.11 32.67
CA VAL A 131 23.49 23.79 31.66
C VAL A 131 23.25 23.14 30.31
N PRO A 132 23.39 23.87 29.18
CA PRO A 132 23.28 23.28 27.86
C PRO A 132 24.48 22.37 27.56
N ILE A 133 24.20 21.20 27.01
CA ILE A 133 25.16 20.20 26.56
C ILE A 133 24.93 19.96 25.08
N TYR A 134 26.00 20.01 24.29
CA TYR A 134 25.97 19.74 22.85
C TYR A 134 26.87 18.56 22.55
N LEU A 135 26.34 17.58 21.81
CA LEU A 135 27.07 16.39 21.37
C LEU A 135 26.83 16.19 19.88
N SER A 136 27.78 15.56 19.20
CA SER A 136 27.62 15.17 17.81
C SER A 136 28.40 13.91 17.51
N GLY A 137 28.06 13.27 16.41
CA GLY A 137 28.79 12.11 15.94
C GLY A 137 28.24 11.55 14.63
N TYR A 138 28.73 10.38 14.29
CA TYR A 138 28.30 9.62 13.12
C TYR A 138 27.61 8.35 13.58
N VAL A 139 26.57 7.95 12.85
CA VAL A 139 25.88 6.69 13.05
C VAL A 139 25.93 5.86 11.77
N LYS A 140 26.20 4.56 11.93
CA LYS A 140 26.10 3.58 10.86
C LYS A 140 25.01 2.60 11.23
N ALA A 141 24.01 2.48 10.37
CA ALA A 141 22.90 1.56 10.55
C ALA A 141 22.95 0.47 9.47
N LYS A 142 22.63 -0.76 9.87
CA LYS A 142 22.41 -1.86 8.95
C LYS A 142 21.02 -2.40 9.23
N MET A 143 20.23 -2.57 8.16
CA MET A 143 18.95 -3.27 8.23
C MET A 143 19.04 -4.49 7.32
N ASP A 144 18.68 -5.64 7.87
CA ASP A 144 18.58 -6.90 7.15
C ASP A 144 17.12 -7.33 7.10
N ASP A 145 16.76 -8.13 6.09
CA ASP A 145 15.43 -8.72 5.94
C ASP A 145 14.31 -7.68 5.74
N ILE A 146 14.51 -6.80 4.75
CA ILE A 146 13.52 -5.79 4.33
C ILE A 146 12.35 -6.46 3.60
N ARG A 147 11.18 -6.45 4.22
CA ARG A 147 9.96 -7.05 3.65
C ARG A 147 8.92 -6.00 3.35
N VAL A 148 8.27 -6.16 2.20
CA VAL A 148 7.13 -5.36 1.76
C VAL A 148 5.99 -6.32 1.50
N TYR A 149 4.79 -5.96 1.92
CA TYR A 149 3.56 -6.66 1.58
C TYR A 149 2.54 -5.61 1.15
N MET A 150 1.98 -5.80 -0.03
CA MET A 150 0.95 -4.95 -0.59
C MET A 150 -0.11 -5.82 -1.24
N GLN A 151 -1.37 -5.47 -1.01
CA GLN A 151 -2.52 -6.09 -1.65
C GLN A 151 -3.41 -4.96 -2.15
N THR A 152 -3.65 -4.94 -3.45
CA THR A 152 -4.50 -3.96 -4.14
C THR A 152 -5.70 -4.65 -4.74
#